data_AF-A0A927UMW4-F1
#
_entry.id   AF-A0A927UMW4-F1
#
_cell.length_a   1.000
_cell.length_b   1.000
_cell.length_c   1.000
_cell.angle_alpha   90.00
_cell.angle_beta   90.00
_cell.angle_gamma   90.00
#
_symmetry.space_group_name_H-M   'P 1'
#
loop_
_entity.id
_entity.type
_entity.pdbx_description
1 polymer ?
#
loop_
_entity_poly.entity_id
_entity_poly.type
_entity_poly.pdbx_seq_one_letter_code
_entity_poly.pdbx_strand_id
1 'polypeptide(L)'
;MNNGYGIGTLSEKTVHAVLKRYYEPNEDYHEVPINGMVADIYRDGKIIEIQTRSFNKMRNKLDRFLPEYKVTIVYPIPYTKNLVWIDKDTGNLSKKRKSPKKGDYFEVFYELYKIKMYLDNPNLSFRFVLINIDEYRLLDGWSTDKKKGSHRYDRIPTELIGEMTIDRIEDYVQLLPIELPDEFTVADYKEVAHISEDCARLGLHILNHIGVIKNIGKLGRKNLYTNCF
;
A
#
# COMPACT_ATOMS: atom_id res chain seq x y z
N MET A 1 -6.48 24.33 22.32
CA MET A 1 -6.16 22.91 22.58
C MET A 1 -5.00 22.52 21.68
N ASN A 2 -3.92 22.01 22.27
CA ASN A 2 -2.67 21.72 21.58
C ASN A 2 -2.89 20.52 20.63
N ASN A 3 -3.12 20.80 19.36
CA ASN A 3 -3.21 19.77 18.33
C ASN A 3 -1.78 19.26 18.07
N GLY A 4 -1.44 18.14 18.72
CA GLY A 4 -0.20 17.39 18.53
C GLY A 4 -0.11 16.72 17.15
N TYR A 5 -0.25 17.49 16.07
CA TYR A 5 0.06 17.00 14.72
C TYR A 5 1.58 17.02 14.53
N GLY A 6 2.22 15.89 14.83
CA GLY A 6 3.61 15.66 14.45
C GLY A 6 3.75 15.81 12.93
N ILE A 7 4.86 16.42 12.47
CA ILE A 7 5.18 16.73 11.07
C ILE A 7 4.93 15.55 10.10
N GLY A 8 4.99 14.30 10.59
CA GLY A 8 4.60 13.10 9.83
C GLY A 8 3.15 13.05 9.34
N THR A 9 2.20 13.73 10.00
CA THR A 9 0.76 13.76 9.65
C THR A 9 0.40 14.77 8.56
N LEU A 10 1.23 15.80 8.29
CA LEU A 10 1.04 16.71 7.16
C LEU A 10 1.40 16.02 5.81
N SER A 11 2.37 15.10 5.83
CA SER A 11 2.97 14.49 4.63
C SER A 11 2.10 13.47 3.87
N GLU A 12 0.91 13.13 4.38
CA GLU A 12 -0.01 12.13 3.81
C GLU A 12 -1.36 12.71 3.38
N LYS A 13 -1.65 13.97 3.72
CA LYS A 13 -3.00 14.53 3.62
C LYS A 13 -3.51 14.65 2.19
N THR A 14 -2.66 15.06 1.24
CA THR A 14 -3.14 15.32 -0.13
C THR A 14 -3.49 14.04 -0.86
N VAL A 15 -2.61 13.03 -0.86
CA VAL A 15 -2.94 11.70 -1.45
C VAL A 15 -4.19 11.12 -0.81
N HIS A 16 -4.28 11.16 0.52
CA HIS A 16 -5.42 10.65 1.27
C HIS A 16 -6.72 11.36 0.90
N ALA A 17 -6.73 12.69 0.92
CA ALA A 17 -7.91 13.50 0.62
C ALA A 17 -8.35 13.37 -0.85
N VAL A 18 -7.40 13.31 -1.79
CA VAL A 18 -7.70 13.11 -3.22
C VAL A 18 -8.34 11.75 -3.44
N LEU A 19 -7.78 10.67 -2.87
CA LEU A 19 -8.37 9.35 -3.00
C LEU A 19 -9.70 9.25 -2.25
N LYS A 20 -9.84 9.92 -1.10
CA LYS A 20 -11.11 9.94 -0.35
C LYS A 20 -12.23 10.53 -1.21
N ARG A 21 -11.96 11.67 -1.85
CA ARG A 21 -12.90 12.29 -2.80
C ARG A 21 -13.10 11.49 -4.08
N TYR A 22 -12.07 10.77 -4.55
CA TYR A 22 -12.18 9.91 -5.73
C TYR A 22 -13.13 8.73 -5.49
N TYR A 23 -13.01 8.05 -4.34
CA TYR A 23 -13.87 6.91 -4.00
C TYR A 23 -15.25 7.33 -3.51
N GLU A 24 -15.39 8.50 -2.89
CA GLU A 24 -16.68 9.05 -2.48
C GLU A 24 -16.70 10.57 -2.66
N PRO A 25 -17.39 11.11 -3.68
CA PRO A 25 -17.45 12.55 -3.91
C PRO A 25 -18.31 13.31 -2.89
N ASN A 26 -19.29 12.65 -2.24
CA ASN A 26 -20.13 13.31 -1.25
C ASN A 26 -19.47 13.27 0.15
N GLU A 27 -19.09 14.44 0.64
CA GLU A 27 -18.37 14.61 1.92
C GLU A 27 -19.24 14.24 3.14
N ASP A 28 -20.56 14.13 3.01
CA ASP A 28 -21.45 13.65 4.09
C ASP A 28 -21.13 12.21 4.53
N TYR A 29 -20.48 11.44 3.65
CA TYR A 29 -20.06 10.06 3.91
C TYR A 29 -18.60 9.96 4.38
N HIS A 30 -17.91 11.09 4.58
CA HIS A 30 -16.51 11.11 5.01
C HIS A 30 -16.38 11.20 6.52
N GLU A 31 -15.33 10.60 7.07
CA GLU A 31 -14.95 10.75 8.49
C GLU A 31 -16.08 10.37 9.45
N VAL A 32 -16.82 9.31 9.11
CA VAL A 32 -18.01 8.88 9.84
C VAL A 32 -17.62 8.12 11.12
N PRO A 33 -18.13 8.52 12.30
CA PRO A 33 -17.92 7.78 13.54
C PRO A 33 -18.65 6.43 13.54
N ILE A 34 -17.91 5.34 13.73
CA ILE A 34 -18.42 3.96 13.80
C ILE A 34 -17.69 3.21 14.91
N ASN A 35 -18.43 2.56 15.82
CA ASN A 35 -17.89 1.72 16.90
C ASN A 35 -16.76 2.39 17.72
N GLY A 36 -16.89 3.70 17.96
CA GLY A 36 -15.92 4.51 18.71
C GLY A 36 -14.62 4.82 17.96
N MET A 37 -14.60 4.63 16.64
CA MET A 37 -13.53 5.02 15.72
C MET A 37 -14.10 5.86 14.58
N VAL A 38 -13.22 6.46 13.77
CA VAL A 38 -13.62 7.25 12.60
C VAL A 38 -13.22 6.49 11.34
N ALA A 39 -14.21 6.12 10.53
CA ALA A 39 -14.03 5.54 9.21
C ALA A 39 -13.73 6.65 8.19
N ASP A 40 -12.80 6.41 7.26
CA ASP A 40 -12.49 7.43 6.25
C ASP A 40 -13.69 7.72 5.35
N ILE A 41 -14.36 6.67 4.90
CA ILE A 41 -15.62 6.71 4.16
C ILE A 41 -16.54 5.63 4.74
N TYR A 42 -17.81 5.96 4.92
CA TYR A 42 -18.85 4.98 5.21
C TYR A 42 -20.10 5.25 4.39
N ARG A 43 -20.54 4.24 3.65
CA ARG A 43 -21.78 4.31 2.85
C ARG A 43 -22.41 2.94 2.72
N ASP A 44 -23.71 2.86 2.98
CA ASP A 44 -24.54 1.66 2.78
C ASP A 44 -23.94 0.37 3.40
N GLY A 45 -23.43 0.48 4.64
CA GLY A 45 -22.84 -0.66 5.36
C GLY A 45 -21.43 -1.06 4.91
N LYS A 46 -20.78 -0.28 4.04
CA LYS A 46 -19.40 -0.49 3.59
C LYS A 46 -18.50 0.61 4.13
N ILE A 47 -17.34 0.21 4.64
CA ILE A 47 -16.28 1.08 5.10
C ILE A 47 -15.15 1.06 4.06
N ILE A 48 -14.64 2.23 3.70
CA ILE A 48 -13.37 2.34 2.96
C ILE A 48 -12.37 3.07 3.86
N GLU A 49 -11.16 2.51 3.97
CA GLU A 49 -10.03 3.06 4.71
C GLU A 49 -8.87 3.31 3.77
N ILE A 50 -8.42 4.55 3.67
CA ILE A 50 -7.30 4.92 2.81
C ILE A 50 -6.04 4.90 3.64
N GLN A 51 -5.10 4.04 3.27
CA GLN A 51 -3.89 3.83 4.06
C GLN A 51 -2.69 4.00 3.16
N THR A 52 -1.75 4.89 3.49
CA THR A 52 -0.55 5.11 2.65
C THR A 52 0.70 4.38 3.16
N ARG A 53 0.62 3.78 4.35
CA ARG A 53 1.61 2.90 5.00
C ARG A 53 1.07 2.37 6.32
N SER A 54 1.83 1.49 6.95
CA SER A 54 1.65 1.07 8.36
C SER A 54 0.33 0.36 8.64
N PHE A 55 -0.02 -0.66 7.85
CA PHE A 55 -1.18 -1.52 8.08
C PHE A 55 -1.23 -2.13 9.49
N ASN A 56 -0.10 -2.23 10.18
CA ASN A 56 -0.09 -2.62 11.60
C ASN A 56 -0.98 -1.72 12.48
N LYS A 57 -1.13 -0.44 12.14
CA LYS A 57 -2.03 0.49 12.87
C LYS A 57 -3.52 0.23 12.56
N MET A 58 -3.83 -0.51 11.50
CA MET A 58 -5.20 -0.87 11.14
C MET A 58 -5.75 -2.03 11.95
N ARG A 59 -4.92 -2.81 12.65
CA ARG A 59 -5.38 -4.01 13.38
C ARG A 59 -6.55 -3.71 14.31
N ASN A 60 -6.43 -2.69 15.15
CA ASN A 60 -7.50 -2.28 16.08
C ASN A 60 -8.79 -1.86 15.34
N LYS A 61 -8.68 -1.20 14.18
CA LYS A 61 -9.84 -0.85 13.35
C LYS A 61 -10.49 -2.10 12.77
N LEU A 62 -9.68 -2.98 12.19
CA LEU A 62 -10.13 -4.23 11.58
C LEU A 62 -10.83 -5.14 12.60
N ASP A 63 -10.29 -5.27 13.82
CA ASP A 63 -10.93 -6.04 14.91
C ASP A 63 -12.34 -5.55 15.24
N ARG A 64 -12.61 -4.23 15.12
CA ARG A 64 -13.93 -3.68 15.41
C ARG A 64 -14.86 -3.57 14.22
N PHE A 65 -14.32 -3.44 13.01
CA PHE A 65 -15.12 -3.24 11.81
C PHE A 65 -15.52 -4.56 11.16
N LEU A 66 -14.57 -5.50 10.98
CA LEU A 66 -14.81 -6.74 10.24
C LEU A 66 -15.92 -7.65 10.80
N PRO A 67 -16.26 -7.63 12.11
CA PRO A 67 -17.41 -8.40 12.60
C PRO A 67 -18.78 -7.94 12.07
N GLU A 68 -18.91 -6.67 11.69
CA GLU A 68 -20.21 -6.06 11.36
C GLU A 68 -20.26 -5.43 9.96
N TYR A 69 -19.11 -5.05 9.41
CA TYR A 69 -19.01 -4.24 8.19
C TYR A 69 -18.08 -4.88 7.17
N LYS A 70 -18.39 -4.67 5.89
CA LYS A 70 -17.42 -4.88 4.81
C LYS A 70 -16.43 -3.72 4.82
N VAL A 71 -15.14 -4.04 4.84
CA VAL A 71 -14.04 -3.07 4.88
C VAL A 71 -13.19 -3.22 3.64
N THR A 72 -12.99 -2.12 2.93
CA THR A 72 -12.05 -2.03 1.81
C THR A 72 -10.86 -1.17 2.21
N ILE A 73 -9.65 -1.72 2.16
CA ILE A 73 -8.43 -0.93 2.32
C ILE A 73 -7.96 -0.46 0.94
N VAL A 74 -7.96 0.85 0.73
CA VAL A 74 -7.33 1.50 -0.43
C VAL A 74 -5.89 1.81 -0.08
N TYR A 75 -4.96 1.27 -0.87
CA TYR A 75 -3.52 1.48 -0.68
C TYR A 75 -2.87 2.04 -1.95
N PRO A 76 -2.53 3.34 -1.95
CA PRO A 76 -1.84 3.95 -3.07
C PRO A 76 -0.36 3.57 -3.12
N ILE A 77 0.06 3.09 -4.29
CA ILE A 77 1.41 2.69 -4.63
C ILE A 77 1.97 3.74 -5.61
N PRO A 78 3.03 4.48 -5.24
CA PRO A 78 3.64 5.43 -6.15
C PRO A 78 4.32 4.72 -7.34
N TYR A 79 3.70 4.74 -8.52
CA TYR A 79 4.21 4.10 -9.74
C TYR A 79 5.43 4.83 -10.29
N THR A 80 5.31 6.13 -10.52
CA THR A 80 6.47 7.00 -10.71
C THR A 80 6.41 8.17 -9.75
N LYS A 81 7.59 8.66 -9.36
CA LYS A 81 7.73 9.80 -8.45
C LYS A 81 8.60 10.86 -9.08
N ASN A 82 8.15 12.10 -9.14
CA ASN A 82 9.05 13.24 -9.37
C ASN A 82 9.37 13.88 -8.02
N LEU A 83 10.63 14.25 -7.82
CA LEU A 83 11.09 14.96 -6.63
C LEU A 83 11.17 16.44 -6.92
N VAL A 84 10.58 17.25 -6.02
CA VAL A 84 10.71 18.70 -5.97
C VAL A 84 11.25 19.09 -4.61
N TRP A 85 12.34 19.86 -4.60
CA TRP A 85 12.95 20.37 -3.37
C TRP A 85 12.44 21.77 -3.09
N ILE A 86 12.08 22.02 -1.83
CA ILE A 86 11.66 23.31 -1.32
C ILE A 86 12.79 23.86 -0.45
N ASP A 87 13.34 25.00 -0.84
CA ASP A 87 14.21 25.77 0.03
C ASP A 87 13.36 26.39 1.14
N LYS A 88 13.67 26.07 2.41
CA LYS A 88 12.82 26.43 3.54
C LYS A 88 12.85 27.94 3.86
N ASP A 89 13.94 28.61 3.51
CA ASP A 89 14.16 30.02 3.85
C ASP A 89 13.54 30.93 2.79
N THR A 90 13.59 30.54 1.53
CA THR A 90 13.12 31.34 0.39
C THR A 90 11.78 30.87 -0.19
N GLY A 91 11.36 29.63 0.10
CA GLY A 91 10.18 29.01 -0.52
C GLY A 91 10.39 28.55 -1.97
N ASN A 92 11.60 28.73 -2.53
CA ASN A 92 11.88 28.39 -3.92
C ASN A 92 11.82 26.88 -4.19
N LEU A 93 11.28 26.54 -5.36
CA LEU A 93 11.16 25.16 -5.83
C LEU A 93 12.28 24.79 -6.79
N SER A 94 12.88 23.62 -6.62
CA SER A 94 13.75 23.04 -7.64
C SER A 94 12.96 22.62 -8.88
N LYS A 95 13.65 22.38 -10.00
CA LYS A 95 13.07 21.66 -11.14
C LYS A 95 12.62 20.26 -10.70
N LYS A 96 11.52 19.77 -11.30
CA LYS A 96 11.04 18.39 -11.14
C LYS A 96 12.09 17.42 -11.66
N ARG A 97 12.45 16.40 -10.86
CA ARG A 97 13.35 15.32 -11.27
C ARG A 97 12.69 13.97 -11.03
N LYS A 98 12.57 13.13 -12.08
CA LYS A 98 12.08 11.76 -11.95
C LYS A 98 12.98 10.93 -11.04
N SER A 99 12.36 10.23 -10.09
CA SER A 99 13.00 9.21 -9.24
C SER A 99 13.21 7.93 -10.06
N PRO A 100 14.35 7.23 -9.90
CA PRO A 100 14.64 6.03 -10.68
C PRO A 100 13.75 4.85 -10.29
N LYS A 101 13.21 4.81 -9.06
CA LYS A 101 12.38 3.70 -8.60
C LYS A 101 10.98 3.79 -9.22
N LYS A 102 10.58 2.72 -9.88
CA LYS A 102 9.21 2.48 -10.35
C LYS A 102 8.49 1.60 -9.32
N GLY A 103 7.27 1.95 -8.96
CA GLY A 103 6.44 1.14 -8.09
C GLY A 103 5.74 0.02 -8.86
N ASP A 104 5.43 -1.06 -8.15
CA ASP A 104 4.68 -2.21 -8.64
C ASP A 104 3.73 -2.73 -7.55
N TYR A 105 2.82 -3.63 -7.93
CA TYR A 105 1.87 -4.20 -6.99
C TYR A 105 2.52 -5.08 -5.92
N PHE A 106 3.71 -5.63 -6.13
CA PHE A 106 4.37 -6.48 -5.14
C PHE A 106 4.87 -5.69 -3.91
N GLU A 107 4.96 -4.36 -4.00
CA GLU A 107 5.24 -3.50 -2.83
C GLU A 107 4.23 -3.69 -1.68
N VAL A 108 3.03 -4.20 -1.97
CA VAL A 108 1.98 -4.44 -0.97
C VAL A 108 2.34 -5.53 0.03
N PHE A 109 3.21 -6.48 -0.32
CA PHE A 109 3.50 -7.63 0.53
C PHE A 109 4.03 -7.23 1.91
N TYR A 110 4.82 -6.15 1.98
CA TYR A 110 5.32 -5.62 3.24
C TYR A 110 4.21 -5.13 4.17
N GLU A 111 3.15 -4.54 3.62
CA GLU A 111 2.01 -4.07 4.38
C GLU A 111 1.02 -5.21 4.69
N LEU A 112 0.72 -6.05 3.69
CA LEU A 112 -0.12 -7.24 3.87
C LEU A 112 0.42 -8.19 4.95
N TYR A 113 1.74 -8.40 5.01
CA TYR A 113 2.34 -9.24 6.04
C TYR A 113 2.00 -8.77 7.46
N LYS A 114 1.90 -7.45 7.67
CA LYS A 114 1.57 -6.87 8.98
C LYS A 114 0.13 -7.13 9.40
N ILE A 115 -0.74 -7.52 8.47
CA ILE A 115 -2.14 -7.84 8.75
C ILE A 115 -2.53 -9.23 8.26
N LYS A 116 -1.55 -10.14 8.09
CA LYS A 116 -1.74 -11.45 7.46
C LYS A 116 -2.90 -12.28 8.06
N MET A 117 -3.14 -12.14 9.36
CA MET A 117 -4.19 -12.84 10.10
C MET A 117 -5.63 -12.35 9.82
N TYR A 118 -5.81 -11.30 9.01
CA TYR A 118 -7.15 -10.85 8.55
C TYR A 118 -7.40 -11.12 7.07
N LEU A 119 -6.39 -11.58 6.31
CA LEU A 119 -6.48 -11.63 4.85
C LEU A 119 -7.45 -12.70 4.33
N ASP A 120 -7.80 -13.66 5.17
CA ASP A 120 -8.81 -14.69 4.91
C ASP A 120 -10.22 -14.26 5.37
N ASN A 121 -10.38 -13.06 5.94
CA ASN A 121 -11.68 -12.58 6.37
C ASN A 121 -12.55 -12.19 5.16
N PRO A 122 -13.75 -12.74 5.00
CA PRO A 122 -14.61 -12.49 3.83
C PRO A 122 -15.16 -11.07 3.75
N ASN A 123 -15.05 -10.29 4.82
CA ASN A 123 -15.45 -8.89 4.86
C ASN A 123 -14.30 -7.93 4.55
N LEU A 124 -13.06 -8.41 4.34
CA LEU A 124 -11.92 -7.58 4.00
C LEU A 124 -11.61 -7.64 2.50
N SER A 125 -11.57 -6.48 1.85
CA SER A 125 -11.12 -6.33 0.47
C SER A 125 -10.05 -5.25 0.32
N PHE A 126 -9.35 -5.25 -0.81
CA PHE A 126 -8.28 -4.30 -1.10
C PHE A 126 -8.44 -3.66 -2.47
N ARG A 127 -8.02 -2.39 -2.55
CA ARG A 127 -7.77 -1.67 -3.81
C ARG A 127 -6.34 -1.18 -3.78
N PHE A 128 -5.48 -1.76 -4.61
CA PHE A 128 -4.10 -1.33 -4.76
C PHE A 128 -4.01 -0.37 -5.93
N VAL A 129 -3.66 0.89 -5.68
CA VAL A 129 -3.82 1.96 -6.66
C VAL A 129 -2.46 2.46 -7.11
N LEU A 130 -2.06 2.16 -8.35
CA LEU A 130 -0.85 2.72 -8.95
C LEU A 130 -1.09 4.17 -9.34
N ILE A 131 -0.35 5.10 -8.74
CA ILE A 131 -0.45 6.54 -9.03
C ILE A 131 0.90 7.16 -9.32
N ASN A 132 0.96 8.07 -10.30
CA ASN A 132 2.10 8.98 -10.43
C ASN A 132 1.99 10.08 -9.38
N ILE A 133 3.12 10.48 -8.80
CA ILE A 133 3.16 11.44 -7.69
C ILE A 133 4.31 12.45 -7.88
N ASP A 134 4.03 13.71 -7.58
CA ASP A 134 5.05 14.69 -7.27
C ASP A 134 5.28 14.72 -5.75
N GLU A 135 6.46 14.30 -5.30
CA GLU A 135 6.87 14.32 -3.90
C GLU A 135 7.71 15.58 -3.62
N TYR A 136 7.17 16.42 -2.74
CA TYR A 136 7.78 17.65 -2.30
C TYR A 136 8.56 17.39 -1.00
N ARG A 137 9.83 17.79 -0.95
CA ARG A 137 10.71 17.60 0.20
C ARG A 137 11.38 18.90 0.58
N LEU A 138 11.58 19.11 1.88
CA LEU A 138 12.28 20.28 2.40
C LEU A 138 13.79 20.08 2.29
N LEU A 139 14.53 21.14 1.94
CA LEU A 139 15.99 21.18 2.07
C LEU A 139 16.38 21.45 3.53
N ASP A 140 16.10 20.46 4.39
CA ASP A 140 16.31 20.54 5.85
C ASP A 140 17.09 19.33 6.41
N GLY A 141 17.69 18.54 5.53
CA GLY A 141 18.53 17.40 5.88
C GLY A 141 19.89 17.81 6.45
N TRP A 142 20.57 16.85 7.08
CA TRP A 142 21.86 17.04 7.74
C TRP A 142 23.07 17.03 6.80
N SER A 143 22.91 16.67 5.52
CA SER A 143 24.00 16.70 4.54
C SER A 143 24.31 18.13 4.06
N THR A 144 25.47 18.32 3.45
CA THR A 144 25.89 19.62 2.88
C THR A 144 24.88 20.19 1.88
N ASP A 145 24.24 19.33 1.07
CA ASP A 145 23.19 19.71 0.13
C ASP A 145 21.77 19.75 0.77
N LYS A 146 21.69 19.52 2.09
CA LYS A 146 20.48 19.46 2.91
C LYS A 146 19.45 18.40 2.48
N LYS A 147 19.85 17.35 1.74
CA LYS A 147 18.93 16.31 1.24
C LYS A 147 18.86 15.05 2.10
N LYS A 148 19.97 14.60 2.69
CA LYS A 148 19.98 13.37 3.51
C LYS A 148 19.28 13.62 4.84
N GLY A 149 18.35 12.72 5.19
CA GLY A 149 17.51 12.90 6.37
C GLY A 149 16.45 14.00 6.23
N SER A 150 16.28 14.57 5.03
CA SER A 150 15.25 15.60 4.78
C SER A 150 13.84 15.10 5.08
N HIS A 151 12.97 16.02 5.48
CA HIS A 151 11.56 15.74 5.66
C HIS A 151 10.80 15.83 4.34
N ARG A 152 9.84 14.92 4.18
CA ARG A 152 8.84 15.00 3.12
C ARG A 152 7.76 16.00 3.54
N TYR A 153 7.52 16.99 2.70
CA TYR A 153 6.51 18.01 2.91
C TYR A 153 5.12 17.51 2.49
N ASP A 154 4.99 17.07 1.23
CA ASP A 154 3.72 16.59 0.68
C ASP A 154 3.92 15.62 -0.51
N ARG A 155 2.84 14.97 -0.93
CA ARG A 155 2.73 14.17 -2.13
C ARG A 155 1.45 14.53 -2.87
N ILE A 156 1.59 14.96 -4.12
CA ILE A 156 0.46 15.31 -4.97
C ILE A 156 0.30 14.21 -6.03
N PRO A 157 -0.82 13.45 -6.02
CA PRO A 157 -1.13 12.54 -7.12
C PRO A 157 -1.30 13.33 -8.42
N THR A 158 -0.67 12.88 -9.48
CA THR A 158 -0.74 13.54 -10.80
C THR A 158 -1.53 12.72 -11.82
N GLU A 159 -1.56 11.40 -11.67
CA GLU A 159 -2.20 10.49 -12.63
C GLU A 159 -2.54 9.16 -11.96
N LEU A 160 -3.72 8.61 -12.26
CA LEU A 160 -4.10 7.24 -11.93
C LEU A 160 -3.65 6.31 -13.06
N ILE A 161 -2.77 5.37 -12.74
CA ILE A 161 -2.14 4.46 -13.71
C ILE A 161 -2.85 3.13 -13.78
N GLY A 162 -3.34 2.63 -12.65
CA GLY A 162 -4.04 1.36 -12.59
C GLY A 162 -4.53 1.06 -11.19
N GLU A 163 -5.47 0.13 -11.12
CA GLU A 163 -6.02 -0.36 -9.86
C GLU A 163 -6.12 -1.88 -9.91
N MET A 164 -5.52 -2.57 -8.95
CA MET A 164 -5.73 -3.99 -8.70
C MET A 164 -6.75 -4.16 -7.58
N THR A 165 -7.77 -4.96 -7.85
CA THR A 165 -8.85 -5.25 -6.90
C THR A 165 -8.69 -6.66 -6.34
N ILE A 166 -8.83 -6.79 -5.03
CA ILE A 166 -8.87 -8.06 -4.32
C ILE A 166 -10.15 -8.08 -3.48
N ASP A 167 -11.21 -8.72 -3.96
CA ASP A 167 -12.50 -8.82 -3.26
C ASP A 167 -12.68 -10.19 -2.57
N ARG A 168 -11.85 -11.17 -2.90
CA ARG A 168 -11.84 -12.53 -2.33
C ARG A 168 -10.45 -13.17 -2.40
N ILE A 169 -10.29 -14.32 -1.76
CA ILE A 169 -8.99 -15.03 -1.65
C ILE A 169 -8.43 -15.40 -3.03
N GLU A 170 -9.28 -15.84 -3.95
CA GLU A 170 -8.91 -16.24 -5.32
C GLU A 170 -8.22 -15.09 -6.08
N ASP A 171 -8.63 -13.85 -5.82
CA ASP A 171 -8.16 -12.68 -6.56
C ASP A 171 -6.67 -12.39 -6.26
N TYR A 172 -6.11 -12.90 -5.16
CA TYR A 172 -4.68 -12.81 -4.87
C TYR A 172 -3.82 -13.56 -5.88
N VAL A 173 -4.39 -14.44 -6.73
CA VAL A 173 -3.69 -15.04 -7.87
C VAL A 173 -3.12 -13.97 -8.83
N GLN A 174 -3.69 -12.75 -8.85
CA GLN A 174 -3.15 -11.62 -9.61
C GLN A 174 -1.74 -11.19 -9.16
N LEU A 175 -1.29 -11.64 -7.98
CA LEU A 175 0.09 -11.46 -7.48
C LEU A 175 1.00 -12.67 -7.83
N LEU A 176 0.54 -13.60 -8.67
CA LEU A 176 1.34 -14.63 -9.30
C LEU A 176 1.49 -14.30 -10.80
N PRO A 177 2.71 -14.02 -11.29
CA PRO A 177 2.96 -13.90 -12.72
C PRO A 177 2.52 -15.14 -13.49
N ILE A 178 1.96 -14.94 -14.68
CA ILE A 178 1.42 -16.00 -15.53
C ILE A 178 2.53 -16.89 -16.10
N GLU A 179 3.76 -16.35 -16.19
CA GLU A 179 4.93 -17.04 -16.71
C GLU A 179 5.61 -17.97 -15.69
N LEU A 180 5.06 -18.08 -14.47
CA LEU A 180 5.51 -19.07 -13.50
C LEU A 180 5.21 -20.50 -13.99
N PRO A 181 6.13 -21.45 -13.78
CA PRO A 181 5.82 -22.87 -13.99
C PRO A 181 4.81 -23.38 -12.96
N ASP A 182 4.13 -24.50 -13.27
CA ASP A 182 3.13 -25.14 -12.38
C ASP A 182 3.70 -25.45 -10.98
N GLU A 183 4.98 -25.81 -10.92
CA GLU A 183 5.74 -25.99 -9.69
C GLU A 183 6.93 -25.02 -9.69
N PHE A 184 7.02 -24.18 -8.66
CA PHE A 184 8.02 -23.11 -8.61
C PHE A 184 8.61 -22.94 -7.21
N THR A 185 9.82 -22.40 -7.17
CA THR A 185 10.53 -22.00 -5.95
C THR A 185 10.49 -20.48 -5.77
N VAL A 186 10.97 -20.02 -4.61
CA VAL A 186 11.20 -18.57 -4.37
C VAL A 186 12.10 -17.95 -5.46
N ALA A 187 13.08 -18.69 -5.98
CA ALA A 187 14.00 -18.17 -6.99
C ALA A 187 13.29 -17.92 -8.32
N ASP A 188 12.44 -18.85 -8.74
CA ASP A 188 11.67 -18.73 -9.98
C ASP A 188 10.68 -17.56 -9.87
N TYR A 189 9.97 -17.45 -8.74
CA TYR A 189 9.07 -16.32 -8.48
C TYR A 189 9.78 -14.96 -8.49
N LYS A 190 10.93 -14.87 -7.82
CA LYS A 190 11.76 -13.65 -7.79
C LYS A 190 12.17 -13.22 -9.20
N GLU A 191 12.62 -14.17 -10.01
CA GLU A 191 13.10 -13.92 -11.37
C GLU A 191 11.99 -13.42 -12.28
N VAL A 192 10.86 -14.14 -12.31
CA VAL A 192 9.71 -13.81 -13.17
C VAL A 192 9.01 -12.52 -12.71
N ALA A 193 8.82 -12.32 -11.41
CA ALA A 193 8.20 -11.11 -10.87
C ALA A 193 9.14 -9.89 -10.87
N HIS A 194 10.43 -10.09 -11.15
CA HIS A 194 11.47 -9.05 -11.11
C HIS A 194 11.56 -8.29 -9.77
N ILE A 195 11.42 -9.02 -8.65
CA ILE A 195 11.44 -8.46 -7.29
C ILE A 195 12.68 -8.90 -6.51
N SER A 196 12.92 -8.26 -5.37
CA SER A 196 13.95 -8.71 -4.42
C SER A 196 13.57 -10.08 -3.83
N GLU A 197 14.57 -10.86 -3.41
CA GLU A 197 14.33 -12.16 -2.80
C GLU A 197 13.54 -12.08 -1.49
N ASP A 198 13.76 -11.05 -0.67
CA ASP A 198 13.00 -10.86 0.56
C ASP A 198 11.52 -10.59 0.27
N CYS A 199 11.22 -9.76 -0.74
CA CYS A 199 9.86 -9.54 -1.22
C CYS A 199 9.24 -10.85 -1.74
N ALA A 200 9.98 -11.64 -2.53
CA ALA A 200 9.51 -12.93 -3.03
C ALA A 200 9.18 -13.91 -1.90
N ARG A 201 10.07 -14.06 -0.92
CA ARG A 201 9.84 -14.92 0.25
C ARG A 201 8.63 -14.47 1.05
N LEU A 202 8.47 -13.16 1.24
CA LEU A 202 7.36 -12.58 1.95
C LEU A 202 6.03 -12.82 1.22
N GLY A 203 6.02 -12.57 -0.09
CA GLY A 203 4.87 -12.81 -0.95
C GLY A 203 4.42 -14.26 -0.92
N LEU A 204 5.33 -15.21 -1.18
CA LEU A 204 4.99 -16.63 -1.14
C LEU A 204 4.57 -17.10 0.26
N HIS A 205 5.15 -16.54 1.32
CA HIS A 205 4.66 -16.82 2.67
C HIS A 205 3.20 -16.38 2.84
N ILE A 206 2.83 -15.17 2.39
CA ILE A 206 1.46 -14.66 2.49
C ILE A 206 0.52 -15.51 1.64
N LEU A 207 0.84 -15.72 0.37
CA LEU A 207 0.00 -16.49 -0.57
C LEU A 207 -0.20 -17.93 -0.09
N ASN A 208 0.83 -18.55 0.50
CA ASN A 208 0.70 -19.87 1.10
C ASN A 208 -0.14 -19.86 2.39
N HIS A 209 -0.05 -18.79 3.19
CA HIS A 209 -0.84 -18.66 4.42
C HIS A 209 -2.33 -18.58 4.15
N ILE A 210 -2.74 -17.89 3.08
CA ILE A 210 -4.14 -17.73 2.67
C ILE A 210 -4.60 -18.82 1.68
N GLY A 211 -3.74 -19.78 1.35
CA GLY A 211 -4.10 -20.95 0.53
C GLY A 211 -4.16 -20.73 -0.97
N VAL A 212 -3.71 -19.57 -1.48
CA VAL A 212 -3.61 -19.30 -2.93
C VAL A 212 -2.56 -20.17 -3.60
N ILE A 213 -1.49 -20.46 -2.86
CA ILE A 213 -0.49 -21.45 -3.24
C ILE A 213 -0.34 -22.48 -2.13
N LYS A 214 0.27 -23.60 -2.46
CA LYS A 214 0.57 -24.65 -1.49
C LYS A 214 2.02 -25.07 -1.58
N ASN A 215 2.70 -25.13 -0.44
CA ASN A 215 3.99 -25.80 -0.33
C ASN A 215 3.80 -27.33 -0.50
N ILE A 216 4.39 -27.88 -1.55
CA ILE A 216 4.29 -29.30 -1.93
C ILE A 216 5.55 -30.10 -1.58
N GLY A 217 6.51 -29.50 -0.89
CA GLY A 217 7.75 -30.15 -0.47
C GLY A 217 8.98 -29.31 -0.77
N LYS A 218 10.06 -29.98 -1.19
CA LYS A 218 11.35 -29.32 -1.44
C LYS A 218 12.02 -29.82 -2.70
N LEU A 219 12.59 -28.88 -3.46
CA LEU A 219 13.58 -29.15 -4.49
C LEU A 219 14.97 -28.89 -3.89
N GLY A 220 15.60 -29.96 -3.40
CA GLY A 220 16.82 -29.87 -2.59
C GLY A 220 16.57 -29.13 -1.28
N ARG A 221 17.19 -27.95 -1.09
CA ARG A 221 17.00 -27.09 0.09
C ARG A 221 15.89 -26.05 -0.08
N LYS A 222 15.36 -25.88 -1.29
CA LYS A 222 14.37 -24.85 -1.62
C LYS A 222 12.96 -25.41 -1.40
N ASN A 223 12.07 -24.62 -0.81
CA ASN A 223 10.65 -24.96 -0.78
C ASN A 223 10.08 -24.91 -2.20
N LEU A 224 9.23 -25.87 -2.52
CA LEU A 224 8.52 -25.97 -3.79
C LEU A 224 7.04 -25.67 -3.57
N TYR A 225 6.47 -24.82 -4.42
CA TYR A 225 5.09 -24.37 -4.34
C TYR A 225 4.36 -24.66 -5.64
N THR A 226 3.03 -24.79 -5.56
CA THR A 226 2.14 -24.82 -6.72
C THR A 226 0.94 -23.90 -6.49
N ASN A 227 0.34 -23.42 -7.57
CA ASN A 227 -0.88 -22.63 -7.52
C ASN A 227 -2.09 -23.52 -7.19
N CYS A 228 -3.01 -23.04 -6.36
CA CYS A 228 -4.23 -23.77 -5.98
C CYS A 228 -5.44 -23.49 -6.88
N PHE A 229 -5.33 -22.52 -7.80
CA PHE A 229 -6.41 -22.05 -8.68
C PHE A 229 -6.09 -22.22 -10.16
#